data_AF-A0A8S0H1E9-F1
#
_entry.id   AF-A0A8S0H1E9-F1
#
_cell.length_a   1.000
_cell.length_b   1.000
_cell.length_c   1.000
_cell.angle_alpha   90.00
_cell.angle_beta   90.00
_cell.angle_gamma   90.00
#
_symmetry.space_group_name_H-M   'P 1'
#
loop_
_entity.id
_entity.type
_entity.pdbx_description
1 polymer ?
#
loop_
_entity_poly.entity_id
_entity_poly.type
_entity_poly.pdbx_seq_one_letter_code
_entity_poly.pdbx_strand_id
1 'polypeptide(L)'
;MSHTHDLAGFLAGLRYADLPESVLLRTQELFLDWLGSALAAQGAHPIPLFEAYARHMGPASGPARILVNGAGSSAYFAALVNAASSHLVEQDDLHNSSVLHPATVVFPAALAAAQDLGKSGRELLLAAVAGYEAGIRIGEFMGRSHYRIFHTTATVGTLAAAVAVGKLMEFDSEQFINLLGSAGTQAAGLWEFLRDAADSKQLHTAKAAADGLLAAYLTRDGLSGARNILEGEQGMAAGMSRDAEPALLSARLGSRWALLETSFKFHASCRHTHPAADALLEVMQREGLEHGQIAGC
;
A
#
# COMPACT_ATOMS: atom_id res chain seq x y z
N MET A 1 -26.92 -0.93 8.57
CA MET A 1 -25.61 -1.50 8.21
C MET A 1 -24.58 -0.40 8.36
N SER A 2 -23.39 -0.69 8.87
CA SER A 2 -22.33 0.32 9.02
C SER A 2 -21.60 0.53 7.68
N HIS A 3 -20.87 1.63 7.52
CA HIS A 3 -20.16 1.87 6.27
C HIS A 3 -19.06 0.84 6.01
N THR A 4 -18.49 0.24 7.07
CA THR A 4 -17.57 -0.91 6.96
C THR A 4 -18.26 -2.12 6.34
N HIS A 5 -19.53 -2.40 6.67
CA HIS A 5 -20.28 -3.52 6.08
C HIS A 5 -20.59 -3.28 4.61
N ASP A 6 -20.95 -2.04 4.23
CA ASP A 6 -21.19 -1.69 2.83
C ASP A 6 -19.90 -1.87 1.99
N LEU A 7 -18.75 -1.42 2.52
CA LEU A 7 -17.46 -1.61 1.88
C LEU A 7 -17.11 -3.11 1.75
N ALA A 8 -17.26 -3.90 2.81
CA ALA A 8 -16.99 -5.34 2.79
C ALA A 8 -17.90 -6.07 1.78
N GLY A 9 -19.18 -5.71 1.70
CA GLY A 9 -20.11 -6.26 0.72
C GLY A 9 -19.72 -5.94 -0.72
N PHE A 10 -19.33 -4.68 -0.99
CA PHE A 10 -18.80 -4.29 -2.30
C PHE A 10 -17.52 -5.06 -2.65
N LEU A 11 -16.58 -5.15 -1.70
CA LEU A 11 -15.32 -5.87 -1.89
C LEU A 11 -15.58 -7.34 -2.16
N ALA A 12 -16.46 -8.02 -1.45
CA ALA A 12 -16.83 -9.41 -1.73
C ALA A 12 -17.42 -9.58 -3.13
N GLY A 13 -18.39 -8.73 -3.50
CA GLY A 13 -19.11 -8.82 -4.77
C GLY A 13 -18.35 -8.35 -6.01
N LEU A 14 -17.22 -7.64 -5.86
CA LEU A 14 -16.46 -7.08 -6.97
C LEU A 14 -15.83 -8.16 -7.87
N ARG A 15 -16.13 -8.16 -9.17
CA ARG A 15 -15.57 -9.09 -10.16
C ARG A 15 -14.78 -8.33 -11.21
N TYR A 16 -13.86 -9.03 -11.87
CA TYR A 16 -13.06 -8.46 -12.95
C TYR A 16 -13.91 -7.85 -14.08
N ALA A 17 -15.06 -8.46 -14.39
CA ALA A 17 -15.95 -7.96 -15.44
C ALA A 17 -16.65 -6.64 -15.09
N ASP A 18 -16.65 -6.26 -13.81
CA ASP A 18 -17.24 -5.00 -13.33
C ASP A 18 -16.23 -3.83 -13.45
N LEU A 19 -14.96 -4.11 -13.78
CA LEU A 19 -13.90 -3.10 -13.87
C LEU A 19 -13.96 -2.35 -15.21
N PRO A 20 -14.12 -1.01 -15.20
CA PRO A 20 -13.95 -0.22 -16.40
C PRO A 20 -12.55 -0.38 -17.00
N GLU A 21 -12.44 -0.27 -18.33
CA GLU A 21 -11.17 -0.36 -19.03
C GLU A 21 -10.12 0.63 -18.50
N SER A 22 -10.53 1.86 -18.20
CA SER A 22 -9.65 2.88 -17.62
C SER A 22 -9.04 2.48 -16.28
N VAL A 23 -9.79 1.77 -15.43
CA VAL A 23 -9.31 1.26 -14.13
C VAL A 23 -8.26 0.18 -14.35
N LEU A 24 -8.51 -0.74 -15.29
CA LEU A 24 -7.57 -1.80 -15.63
C LEU A 24 -6.26 -1.23 -16.18
N LEU A 25 -6.33 -0.31 -17.15
CA LEU A 25 -5.15 0.33 -17.73
C LEU A 25 -4.35 1.08 -16.65
N ARG A 26 -5.01 1.88 -15.82
CA ARG A 26 -4.33 2.59 -14.71
C ARG A 26 -3.68 1.63 -13.73
N THR A 27 -4.31 0.50 -13.41
CA THR A 27 -3.74 -0.50 -12.51
C THR A 27 -2.48 -1.14 -13.10
N GLN A 28 -2.45 -1.37 -14.42
CA GLN A 28 -1.27 -1.88 -15.12
C GLN A 28 -0.13 -0.86 -15.12
N GLU A 29 -0.42 0.42 -15.36
CA GLU A 29 0.55 1.50 -15.28
C GLU A 29 1.15 1.60 -13.86
N LEU A 30 0.29 1.58 -12.83
CA LEU A 30 0.71 1.58 -11.42
C LEU A 30 1.56 0.36 -11.06
N PHE A 31 1.24 -0.81 -11.61
CA PHE A 31 2.03 -2.03 -11.39
C PHE A 31 3.43 -1.89 -12.00
N LEU A 32 3.54 -1.32 -13.21
CA LEU A 32 4.83 -1.11 -13.88
C LEU A 32 5.68 -0.07 -13.15
N ASP A 33 5.09 1.04 -12.70
CA ASP A 33 5.75 2.07 -11.90
C ASP A 33 6.30 1.51 -10.57
N TRP A 34 5.47 0.73 -9.87
CA TRP A 34 5.86 0.03 -8.66
C TRP A 34 7.03 -0.94 -8.88
N LEU A 35 6.94 -1.75 -9.94
CA LEU A 35 7.98 -2.73 -10.26
C LEU A 35 9.31 -2.05 -10.53
N GLY A 36 9.30 -0.94 -11.27
CA GLY A 36 10.48 -0.10 -11.50
C GLY A 36 11.06 0.43 -10.19
N SER A 37 10.22 0.99 -9.32
CA SER A 37 10.63 1.53 -8.02
C SER A 37 11.24 0.45 -7.11
N ALA A 38 10.65 -0.75 -7.08
CA ALA A 38 11.16 -1.87 -6.29
C ALA A 38 12.52 -2.36 -6.77
N LEU A 39 12.70 -2.51 -8.09
CA LEU A 39 13.95 -2.98 -8.68
C LEU A 39 15.08 -1.94 -8.59
N ALA A 40 14.76 -0.65 -8.69
CA ALA A 40 15.73 0.43 -8.55
C ALA A 40 16.40 0.48 -7.17
N ALA A 41 15.80 -0.14 -6.15
CA ALA A 41 16.35 -0.25 -4.81
C ALA A 41 17.37 -1.40 -4.64
N GLN A 42 17.64 -2.19 -5.69
CA GLN A 42 18.53 -3.34 -5.62
C GLN A 42 19.92 -2.97 -5.11
N GLY A 43 20.34 -3.60 -4.01
CA GLY A 43 21.64 -3.40 -3.38
C GLY A 43 21.79 -2.09 -2.60
N ALA A 44 20.79 -1.20 -2.63
CA ALA A 44 20.82 0.06 -1.90
C ALA A 44 20.43 -0.16 -0.43
N HIS A 45 21.15 0.51 0.49
CA HIS A 45 20.82 0.49 1.92
C HIS A 45 19.44 1.14 2.16
N PRO A 46 18.56 0.59 3.04
CA PRO A 46 18.77 -0.55 3.94
C PRO A 46 18.29 -1.92 3.42
N ILE A 47 18.00 -2.09 2.12
CA ILE A 47 17.38 -3.31 1.58
C ILE A 47 18.15 -4.60 1.87
N PRO A 48 19.50 -4.62 1.81
CA PRO A 48 20.27 -5.81 2.20
C PRO A 48 20.00 -6.29 3.64
N LEU A 49 19.58 -5.42 4.55
CA LEU A 49 19.20 -5.81 5.92
C LEU A 49 17.88 -6.60 5.93
N PHE A 50 16.89 -6.19 5.14
CA PHE A 50 15.62 -6.89 4.98
C PHE A 50 15.81 -8.24 4.29
N GLU A 51 16.67 -8.31 3.26
CA GLU A 51 17.05 -9.57 2.61
C GLU A 51 17.72 -10.54 3.59
N ALA A 52 18.66 -10.05 4.41
CA ALA A 52 19.32 -10.85 5.43
C ALA A 52 18.34 -11.36 6.49
N TYR A 53 17.41 -10.51 6.95
CA TYR A 53 16.35 -10.89 7.88
C TYR A 53 15.44 -11.98 7.28
N ALA A 54 15.01 -11.82 6.03
CA ALA A 54 14.20 -12.82 5.33
C ALA A 54 14.92 -14.16 5.17
N ARG A 55 16.23 -14.16 4.89
CA ARG A 55 17.03 -15.40 4.85
C ARG A 55 17.17 -16.07 6.22
N HIS A 56 17.24 -15.28 7.29
CA HIS A 56 17.46 -15.80 8.64
C HIS A 56 16.17 -16.36 9.26
N MET A 57 15.05 -15.66 9.08
CA MET A 57 13.77 -15.98 9.72
C MET A 57 12.79 -16.70 8.80
N GLY A 58 12.97 -16.57 7.48
CA GLY A 58 12.13 -17.19 6.47
C GLY A 58 12.64 -18.56 6.03
N PRO A 59 11.84 -19.28 5.21
CA PRO A 59 12.26 -20.54 4.65
C PRO A 59 13.41 -20.35 3.65
N ALA A 60 14.23 -21.38 3.47
CA ALA A 60 15.35 -21.38 2.53
C ALA A 60 14.90 -21.28 1.05
N SER A 61 13.65 -21.63 0.75
CA SER A 61 13.04 -21.49 -0.57
C SER A 61 11.52 -21.38 -0.45
N GLY A 62 10.84 -20.99 -1.52
CA GLY A 62 9.38 -20.95 -1.60
C GLY A 62 8.88 -20.39 -2.94
N PRO A 63 7.57 -20.39 -3.16
CA PRO A 63 6.98 -20.04 -4.45
C PRO A 63 7.03 -18.54 -4.76
N ALA A 64 7.11 -17.68 -3.74
CA ALA A 64 7.09 -16.24 -3.91
C ALA A 64 8.50 -15.66 -4.09
N ARG A 65 8.65 -14.68 -4.98
CA ARG A 65 9.96 -14.12 -5.36
C ARG A 65 10.26 -12.81 -4.64
N ILE A 66 11.45 -12.71 -4.09
CA ILE A 66 12.07 -11.45 -3.71
C ILE A 66 12.64 -10.83 -4.98
N LEU A 67 12.12 -9.67 -5.40
CA LEU A 67 12.40 -9.08 -6.71
C LEU A 67 13.86 -8.64 -6.85
N VAL A 68 14.39 -7.99 -5.80
CA VAL A 68 15.72 -7.36 -5.82
C VAL A 68 16.90 -8.35 -5.88
N ASN A 69 16.69 -9.62 -5.53
CA ASN A 69 17.75 -10.64 -5.57
C ASN A 69 17.34 -11.94 -6.28
N GLY A 70 16.09 -12.04 -6.70
CA GLY A 70 15.56 -13.21 -7.38
C GLY A 70 15.42 -14.47 -6.52
N ALA A 71 15.66 -14.44 -5.21
CA ALA A 71 15.48 -15.61 -4.34
C ALA A 71 13.99 -15.96 -4.18
N GLY A 72 13.70 -17.25 -3.98
CA GLY A 72 12.37 -17.73 -3.58
C GLY A 72 12.23 -17.77 -2.06
N SER A 73 11.06 -17.41 -1.53
CA SER A 73 10.72 -17.50 -0.10
C SER A 73 9.21 -17.72 0.09
N SER A 74 8.73 -17.71 1.34
CA SER A 74 7.29 -17.67 1.60
C SER A 74 6.70 -16.34 1.14
N ALA A 75 5.40 -16.32 0.89
CA ALA A 75 4.68 -15.10 0.51
C ALA A 75 4.90 -13.96 1.52
N TYR A 76 4.92 -14.28 2.82
CA TYR A 76 5.15 -13.32 3.91
C TYR A 76 6.50 -12.59 3.77
N PHE A 77 7.60 -13.33 3.63
CA PHE A 77 8.94 -12.74 3.55
C PHE A 77 9.23 -12.12 2.19
N ALA A 78 8.69 -12.67 1.10
CA ALA A 78 8.78 -12.05 -0.21
C ALA A 78 8.06 -10.69 -0.24
N ALA A 79 6.82 -10.62 0.26
CA ALA A 79 6.08 -9.36 0.37
C ALA A 79 6.81 -8.34 1.24
N LEU A 80 7.34 -8.77 2.39
CA LEU A 80 8.09 -7.91 3.31
C LEU A 80 9.29 -7.22 2.63
N VAL A 81 10.13 -7.97 1.91
CA VAL A 81 11.30 -7.40 1.23
C VAL A 81 10.90 -6.56 0.01
N ASN A 82 9.92 -7.00 -0.78
CA ASN A 82 9.46 -6.25 -1.95
C ASN A 82 8.80 -4.92 -1.55
N ALA A 83 8.08 -4.89 -0.43
CA ALA A 83 7.48 -3.67 0.11
C ALA A 83 8.53 -2.72 0.69
N ALA A 84 9.54 -3.22 1.40
CA ALA A 84 10.68 -2.41 1.84
C ALA A 84 11.39 -1.75 0.65
N SER A 85 11.59 -2.52 -0.43
CA SER A 85 12.32 -2.09 -1.63
C SER A 85 11.56 -1.02 -2.41
N SER A 86 10.24 -1.14 -2.50
CA SER A 86 9.41 -0.25 -3.34
C SER A 86 9.26 1.18 -2.83
N HIS A 87 9.64 1.45 -1.58
CA HIS A 87 9.52 2.77 -0.95
C HIS A 87 10.87 3.37 -0.56
N LEU A 88 11.97 2.94 -1.22
CA LEU A 88 13.31 3.49 -0.97
C LEU A 88 13.63 4.68 -1.88
N VAL A 89 13.36 4.55 -3.18
CA VAL A 89 13.70 5.57 -4.19
C VAL A 89 12.72 6.77 -4.14
N GLU A 90 11.63 6.65 -3.37
CA GLU A 90 10.59 7.69 -3.23
C GLU A 90 9.91 8.07 -4.54
N GLN A 91 9.93 7.20 -5.55
CA GLN A 91 9.28 7.41 -6.86
C GLN A 91 7.91 6.73 -6.99
N ASP A 92 7.56 5.92 -6.00
CA ASP A 92 6.26 5.27 -5.89
C ASP A 92 5.06 6.23 -5.87
N ASP A 93 3.92 5.70 -6.29
CA ASP A 93 2.64 6.40 -6.40
C ASP A 93 2.21 7.15 -5.15
N LEU A 94 1.30 8.12 -5.31
CA LEU A 94 0.64 8.78 -4.19
C LEU A 94 -0.82 9.11 -4.53
N HIS A 95 -1.71 8.78 -3.59
CA HIS A 95 -3.07 9.30 -3.56
C HIS A 95 -3.16 10.47 -2.58
N ASN A 96 -3.42 11.67 -3.10
CA ASN A 96 -3.28 12.93 -2.34
C ASN A 96 -4.30 13.07 -1.20
N SER A 97 -5.56 12.69 -1.44
CA SER A 97 -6.64 12.89 -0.46
C SER A 97 -6.46 12.00 0.77
N SER A 98 -6.00 10.76 0.58
CA SER A 98 -5.74 9.80 1.65
C SER A 98 -4.31 9.88 2.22
N VAL A 99 -3.42 10.63 1.57
CA VAL A 99 -1.98 10.68 1.90
C VAL A 99 -1.36 9.29 2.04
N LEU A 100 -1.72 8.41 1.10
CA LEU A 100 -1.35 7.00 1.05
C LEU A 100 -0.49 6.74 -0.19
N HIS A 101 0.48 5.84 -0.06
CA HIS A 101 1.26 5.24 -1.14
C HIS A 101 0.81 3.78 -1.38
N PRO A 102 -0.31 3.51 -2.08
CA PRO A 102 -0.90 2.17 -2.11
C PRO A 102 -0.03 1.15 -2.85
N ALA A 103 0.72 1.55 -3.88
CA ALA A 103 1.52 0.63 -4.68
C ALA A 103 2.51 -0.17 -3.83
N THR A 104 3.17 0.51 -2.88
CA THR A 104 4.25 -0.06 -2.06
C THR A 104 3.80 -1.09 -1.03
N VAL A 105 2.49 -1.27 -0.85
CA VAL A 105 1.91 -2.22 0.10
C VAL A 105 0.96 -3.21 -0.57
N VAL A 106 0.16 -2.75 -1.55
CA VAL A 106 -0.82 -3.60 -2.24
C VAL A 106 -0.13 -4.56 -3.21
N PHE A 107 0.70 -4.08 -4.13
CA PHE A 107 1.36 -4.94 -5.12
C PHE A 107 2.33 -5.96 -4.53
N PRO A 108 3.21 -5.65 -3.56
CA PRO A 108 4.10 -6.67 -3.00
C PRO A 108 3.31 -7.77 -2.29
N ALA A 109 2.25 -7.41 -1.56
CA ALA A 109 1.39 -8.37 -0.90
C ALA A 109 0.61 -9.24 -1.90
N ALA A 110 -0.05 -8.61 -2.86
CA ALA A 110 -0.87 -9.29 -3.86
C ALA A 110 -0.02 -10.17 -4.79
N LEU A 111 1.15 -9.70 -5.24
CA LEU A 111 2.04 -10.49 -6.09
C LEU A 111 2.57 -11.73 -5.37
N ALA A 112 3.04 -11.57 -4.12
CA ALA A 112 3.57 -12.68 -3.35
C ALA A 112 2.48 -13.72 -3.02
N ALA A 113 1.28 -13.28 -2.64
CA ALA A 113 0.15 -14.17 -2.41
C ALA A 113 -0.34 -14.84 -3.71
N ALA A 114 -0.35 -14.11 -4.84
CA ALA A 114 -0.74 -14.69 -6.12
C ALA A 114 0.23 -15.79 -6.57
N GLN A 115 1.54 -15.61 -6.35
CA GLN A 115 2.55 -16.64 -6.60
C GLN A 115 2.34 -17.87 -5.72
N ASP A 116 2.07 -17.67 -4.43
CA ASP A 116 1.83 -18.75 -3.48
C ASP A 116 0.55 -19.55 -3.76
N LEU A 117 -0.52 -18.85 -4.15
CA LEU A 117 -1.83 -19.42 -4.44
C LEU A 117 -2.01 -19.90 -5.89
N GLY A 118 -1.01 -19.70 -6.76
CA GLY A 118 -1.09 -20.06 -8.18
C GLY A 118 -2.11 -19.24 -8.98
N LYS A 119 -2.32 -17.97 -8.61
CA LYS A 119 -3.32 -17.08 -9.19
C LYS A 119 -2.83 -16.42 -10.48
N SER A 120 -3.77 -16.16 -11.40
CA SER A 120 -3.49 -15.54 -12.69
C SER A 120 -3.24 -14.03 -12.58
N GLY A 121 -2.65 -13.43 -13.64
CA GLY A 121 -2.51 -11.97 -13.73
C GLY A 121 -3.85 -11.23 -13.69
N ARG A 122 -4.92 -11.84 -14.21
CA ARG A 122 -6.28 -11.30 -14.14
C ARG A 122 -6.77 -11.19 -12.69
N GLU A 123 -6.53 -12.23 -11.89
CA GLU A 123 -6.88 -12.25 -10.46
C GLU A 123 -6.01 -11.28 -9.65
N LEU A 124 -4.71 -11.17 -9.99
CA LEU A 124 -3.80 -10.18 -9.39
C LEU A 124 -4.30 -8.75 -9.62
N LEU A 125 -4.69 -8.39 -10.85
CA LEU A 125 -5.20 -7.04 -11.15
C LEU A 125 -6.51 -6.75 -10.40
N LEU A 126 -7.44 -7.71 -10.34
CA LEU A 126 -8.67 -7.56 -9.56
C LEU A 126 -8.38 -7.34 -8.07
N ALA A 127 -7.45 -8.12 -7.51
CA ALA A 127 -7.01 -8.00 -6.13
C ALA A 127 -6.35 -6.65 -5.83
N ALA A 128 -5.50 -6.17 -6.75
CA ALA A 128 -4.89 -4.85 -6.63
C ALA A 128 -5.94 -3.74 -6.62
N VAL A 129 -6.91 -3.77 -7.54
CA VAL A 129 -8.01 -2.79 -7.55
C VAL A 129 -8.79 -2.80 -6.22
N ALA A 130 -9.12 -3.98 -5.70
CA ALA A 130 -9.80 -4.11 -4.41
C ALA A 130 -8.99 -3.50 -3.26
N GLY A 131 -7.68 -3.78 -3.21
CA GLY A 131 -6.77 -3.22 -2.22
C GLY A 131 -6.65 -1.69 -2.30
N TYR A 132 -6.55 -1.13 -3.50
CA TYR A 132 -6.52 0.33 -3.72
C TYR A 132 -7.84 0.98 -3.31
N GLU A 133 -8.99 0.44 -3.74
CA GLU A 133 -10.30 0.99 -3.36
C GLU A 133 -10.45 1.02 -1.85
N ALA A 134 -10.19 -0.09 -1.17
CA ALA A 134 -10.29 -0.14 0.29
C ALA A 134 -9.29 0.80 0.97
N GLY A 135 -8.01 0.72 0.59
CA GLY A 135 -6.96 1.53 1.19
C GLY A 135 -7.20 3.03 1.04
N ILE A 136 -7.57 3.49 -0.15
CA ILE A 136 -7.82 4.91 -0.39
C ILE A 136 -9.03 5.38 0.41
N ARG A 137 -10.15 4.65 0.37
CA ARG A 137 -11.38 5.01 1.10
C ARG A 137 -11.18 5.03 2.60
N ILE A 138 -10.45 4.06 3.15
CA ILE A 138 -10.08 4.02 4.57
C ILE A 138 -9.16 5.19 4.91
N GLY A 139 -8.20 5.53 4.04
CA GLY A 139 -7.31 6.67 4.28
C GLY A 139 -8.03 8.01 4.25
N GLU A 140 -8.97 8.21 3.32
CA GLU A 140 -9.85 9.37 3.31
C GLU A 140 -10.73 9.43 4.57
N PHE A 141 -11.30 8.28 4.96
CA PHE A 141 -12.04 8.13 6.21
C PHE A 141 -11.23 8.53 7.45
N MET A 142 -9.94 8.21 7.52
CA MET A 142 -9.11 8.54 8.67
C MET A 142 -8.79 10.04 8.81
N GLY A 143 -8.94 10.82 7.73
CA GLY A 143 -8.77 12.28 7.76
C GLY A 143 -7.33 12.76 7.98
N ARG A 144 -7.15 14.08 8.00
CA ARG A 144 -5.82 14.71 8.06
C ARG A 144 -5.19 14.64 9.44
N SER A 145 -6.00 14.58 10.50
CA SER A 145 -5.49 14.50 11.86
C SER A 145 -4.70 13.22 12.11
N HIS A 146 -5.07 12.12 11.43
CA HIS A 146 -4.37 10.84 11.48
C HIS A 146 -2.92 10.96 11.03
N TYR A 147 -2.72 11.57 9.85
CA TYR A 147 -1.40 11.72 9.24
C TYR A 147 -0.42 12.54 10.09
N ARG A 148 -0.89 13.35 11.04
CA ARG A 148 -0.02 14.15 11.91
C ARG A 148 0.84 13.32 12.85
N ILE A 149 0.38 12.13 13.21
CA ILE A 149 1.05 11.23 14.17
C ILE A 149 1.47 9.95 13.47
N PHE A 150 0.58 9.41 12.65
CA PHE A 150 0.74 8.11 12.02
C PHE A 150 1.08 8.24 10.54
N HIS A 151 1.94 7.34 10.06
CA HIS A 151 2.18 7.18 8.64
C HIS A 151 1.04 6.35 8.03
N THR A 152 0.18 6.98 7.22
CA THR A 152 -1.01 6.33 6.65
C THR A 152 -0.69 5.10 5.79
N THR A 153 0.45 5.11 5.09
CA THR A 153 0.94 3.92 4.36
C THR A 153 1.25 2.73 5.27
N ALA A 154 1.67 2.97 6.50
CA ALA A 154 1.93 1.91 7.46
C ALA A 154 0.61 1.38 8.06
N THR A 155 -0.26 2.29 8.50
CA THR A 155 -1.53 1.93 9.16
C THR A 155 -2.55 1.43 8.16
N VAL A 156 -3.07 2.32 7.31
CA VAL A 156 -4.11 1.99 6.32
C VAL A 156 -3.61 1.06 5.24
N GLY A 157 -2.32 1.16 4.87
CA GLY A 157 -1.70 0.22 3.94
C GLY A 157 -1.73 -1.24 4.42
N THR A 158 -1.72 -1.49 5.74
CA THR A 158 -1.90 -2.84 6.30
C THR A 158 -3.25 -3.43 5.90
N LEU A 159 -4.32 -2.64 6.01
CA LEU A 159 -5.67 -3.06 5.63
C LEU A 159 -5.81 -3.18 4.11
N ALA A 160 -5.19 -2.29 3.34
CA ALA A 160 -5.17 -2.34 1.88
C ALA A 160 -4.51 -3.63 1.35
N ALA A 161 -3.33 -3.98 1.90
CA ALA A 161 -2.63 -5.22 1.60
C ALA A 161 -3.47 -6.45 1.99
N ALA A 162 -4.07 -6.43 3.19
CA ALA A 162 -4.97 -7.49 3.65
C ALA A 162 -6.12 -7.71 2.66
N VAL A 163 -6.82 -6.65 2.26
CA VAL A 163 -7.95 -6.71 1.32
C VAL A 163 -7.53 -7.29 -0.03
N ALA A 164 -6.37 -6.90 -0.57
CA ALA A 164 -5.87 -7.45 -1.82
C ALA A 164 -5.66 -8.97 -1.72
N VAL A 165 -5.03 -9.45 -0.63
CA VAL A 165 -4.82 -10.88 -0.41
C VAL A 165 -6.14 -11.61 -0.17
N GLY A 166 -7.06 -11.05 0.62
CA GLY A 166 -8.40 -11.60 0.83
C GLY A 166 -9.21 -11.72 -0.46
N LYS A 167 -9.05 -10.76 -1.39
CA LYS A 167 -9.67 -10.84 -2.72
C LYS A 167 -9.10 -11.99 -3.56
N LEU A 168 -7.80 -12.29 -3.48
CA LEU A 168 -7.22 -13.48 -4.14
C LEU A 168 -7.76 -14.79 -3.57
N MET A 169 -8.10 -14.80 -2.27
CA MET A 169 -8.69 -15.93 -1.55
C MET A 169 -10.23 -16.00 -1.66
N GLU A 170 -10.85 -15.11 -2.44
CA GLU A 170 -12.28 -15.11 -2.72
C GLU A 170 -13.15 -14.98 -1.45
N PHE A 171 -12.70 -14.17 -0.50
CA PHE A 171 -13.42 -13.94 0.75
C PHE A 171 -14.83 -13.38 0.54
N ASP A 172 -15.77 -13.90 1.32
CA ASP A 172 -17.11 -13.35 1.43
C ASP A 172 -17.15 -12.08 2.31
N SER A 173 -18.32 -11.47 2.45
CA SER A 173 -18.47 -10.24 3.22
C SER A 173 -18.12 -10.41 4.69
N GLU A 174 -18.41 -11.56 5.30
CA GLU A 174 -18.12 -11.80 6.73
C GLU A 174 -16.62 -12.04 6.94
N GLN A 175 -15.97 -12.75 6.01
CA GLN A 175 -14.53 -12.89 6.00
C GLN A 175 -13.83 -11.54 5.80
N PHE A 176 -14.32 -10.66 4.92
CA PHE A 176 -13.76 -9.30 4.81
C PHE A 176 -13.91 -8.48 6.10
N ILE A 177 -15.02 -8.60 6.82
CA ILE A 177 -15.18 -7.94 8.14
C ILE A 177 -14.16 -8.46 9.15
N ASN A 178 -13.98 -9.78 9.25
CA ASN A 178 -12.97 -10.39 10.12
C ASN A 178 -11.56 -9.96 9.71
N LEU A 179 -11.26 -10.00 8.41
CA LEU A 179 -9.98 -9.62 7.83
C LEU A 179 -9.61 -8.17 8.17
N LEU A 180 -10.53 -7.23 7.97
CA LEU A 180 -10.33 -5.83 8.34
C LEU A 180 -10.07 -5.73 9.85
N GLY A 181 -10.82 -6.47 10.67
CA GLY A 181 -10.61 -6.54 12.11
C GLY A 181 -9.21 -7.00 12.52
N SER A 182 -8.75 -8.11 11.95
CA SER A 182 -7.42 -8.67 12.20
C SER A 182 -6.30 -7.78 11.68
N ALA A 183 -6.47 -7.15 10.51
CA ALA A 183 -5.48 -6.23 9.96
C ALA A 183 -5.42 -4.90 10.73
N GLY A 184 -6.57 -4.34 11.09
CA GLY A 184 -6.66 -3.04 11.76
C GLY A 184 -6.14 -3.05 13.19
N THR A 185 -6.28 -4.15 13.93
CA THR A 185 -5.79 -4.23 15.32
C THR A 185 -4.26 -4.24 15.43
N GLN A 186 -3.54 -4.54 14.36
CA GLN A 186 -2.07 -4.57 14.31
C GLN A 186 -1.48 -3.41 13.49
N ALA A 187 -2.33 -2.59 12.87
CA ALA A 187 -1.92 -1.46 12.02
C ALA A 187 -1.17 -0.40 12.84
N ALA A 188 0.07 -0.11 12.47
CA ALA A 188 0.94 0.84 13.19
C ALA A 188 1.93 1.54 12.26
N GLY A 189 2.49 2.67 12.71
CA GLY A 189 3.61 3.37 12.07
C GLY A 189 3.63 4.84 12.47
N LEU A 190 4.72 5.28 13.10
CA LEU A 190 4.86 6.62 13.68
C LEU A 190 5.85 7.46 12.86
N TRP A 191 5.57 8.76 12.74
CA TRP A 191 6.42 9.69 11.97
C TRP A 191 7.75 10.06 12.63
N GLU A 192 8.02 9.62 13.86
CA GLU A 192 9.17 10.10 14.64
C GLU A 192 10.52 9.89 13.93
N PHE A 193 10.62 8.89 13.03
CA PHE A 193 11.82 8.65 12.22
C PHE A 193 12.29 9.87 11.40
N LEU A 194 11.38 10.78 11.02
CA LEU A 194 11.72 11.98 10.23
C LEU A 194 12.67 12.92 10.99
N ARG A 195 12.69 12.87 12.32
CA ARG A 195 13.56 13.74 13.13
C ARG A 195 15.03 13.35 13.03
N ASP A 196 15.29 12.06 12.87
CA ASP A 196 16.63 11.49 12.88
C ASP A 196 17.07 10.96 11.50
N ALA A 197 16.23 11.14 10.47
CA ALA A 197 16.41 10.54 9.14
C ALA A 197 16.69 9.02 9.21
N ALA A 198 16.01 8.33 10.12
CA ALA A 198 16.25 6.92 10.39
C ALA A 198 15.73 6.00 9.28
N ASP A 199 16.44 4.90 9.04
CA ASP A 199 16.08 3.82 8.10
C ASP A 199 14.77 3.09 8.46
N SER A 200 14.19 3.39 9.63
CA SER A 200 12.99 2.73 10.13
C SER A 200 11.73 3.03 9.31
N LYS A 201 11.77 4.02 8.40
CA LYS A 201 10.67 4.25 7.44
C LYS A 201 10.34 2.99 6.64
N GLN A 202 11.35 2.22 6.22
CA GLN A 202 11.16 1.03 5.39
C GLN A 202 10.39 -0.07 6.13
N LEU A 203 10.39 -0.08 7.47
CA LEU A 203 9.53 -0.99 8.25
C LEU A 203 8.05 -0.74 8.01
N HIS A 204 7.65 0.49 7.67
CA HIS A 204 6.25 0.85 7.45
C HIS A 204 5.62 0.04 6.31
N THR A 205 6.22 0.06 5.12
CA THR A 205 5.69 -0.68 3.96
C THR A 205 5.94 -2.17 4.12
N ALA A 206 7.13 -2.56 4.61
CA ALA A 206 7.51 -3.93 4.87
C ALA A 206 6.52 -4.65 5.80
N LYS A 207 6.17 -4.02 6.92
CA LYS A 207 5.20 -4.57 7.87
C LYS A 207 3.76 -4.45 7.39
N ALA A 208 3.35 -3.35 6.79
CA ALA A 208 2.01 -3.26 6.23
C ALA A 208 1.68 -4.41 5.26
N ALA A 209 2.59 -4.71 4.32
CA ALA A 209 2.40 -5.81 3.39
C ALA A 209 2.40 -7.18 4.10
N ALA A 210 3.38 -7.43 4.97
CA ALA A 210 3.53 -8.71 5.65
C ALA A 210 2.38 -9.00 6.63
N ASP A 211 1.98 -8.00 7.40
CA ASP A 211 0.90 -8.08 8.38
C ASP A 211 -0.46 -8.22 7.67
N GLY A 212 -0.63 -7.62 6.48
CA GLY A 212 -1.79 -7.87 5.62
C GLY A 212 -1.91 -9.33 5.18
N LEU A 213 -0.80 -9.98 4.78
CA LEU A 213 -0.79 -11.43 4.53
C LEU A 213 -1.12 -12.23 5.78
N LEU A 214 -0.51 -11.90 6.92
CA LEU A 214 -0.78 -12.58 8.19
C LEU A 214 -2.28 -12.56 8.51
N ALA A 215 -2.91 -11.39 8.41
CA ALA A 215 -4.34 -11.24 8.66
C ALA A 215 -5.17 -12.09 7.67
N ALA A 216 -4.87 -12.03 6.38
CA ALA A 216 -5.60 -12.81 5.37
C ALA A 216 -5.49 -14.32 5.58
N TYR A 217 -4.28 -14.85 5.76
CA TYR A 217 -4.10 -16.30 5.95
C TYR A 217 -4.75 -16.78 7.26
N LEU A 218 -4.68 -15.99 8.35
CA LEU A 218 -5.35 -16.35 9.60
C LEU A 218 -6.88 -16.28 9.48
N THR A 219 -7.43 -15.26 8.80
CA THR A 219 -8.87 -15.19 8.54
C THR A 219 -9.37 -16.33 7.67
N ARG A 220 -8.60 -16.75 6.65
CA ARG A 220 -8.89 -17.96 5.85
C ARG A 220 -9.02 -19.18 6.75
N ASP A 221 -8.17 -19.29 7.76
CA ASP A 221 -8.12 -20.41 8.69
C ASP A 221 -9.08 -20.25 9.88
N GLY A 222 -9.96 -19.23 9.86
CA GLY A 222 -11.06 -19.06 10.80
C GLY A 222 -10.81 -18.09 11.96
N LEU A 223 -9.70 -17.33 11.95
CA LEU A 223 -9.50 -16.28 12.95
C LEU A 223 -10.57 -15.18 12.78
N SER A 224 -11.35 -14.96 13.84
CA SER A 224 -12.29 -13.84 13.91
C SER A 224 -11.57 -12.53 14.24
N GLY A 225 -12.09 -11.43 13.69
CA GLY A 225 -11.59 -10.08 13.92
C GLY A 225 -12.64 -9.17 14.55
N ALA A 226 -12.20 -8.04 15.09
CA ALA A 226 -13.10 -7.02 15.61
C ALA A 226 -14.01 -6.48 14.49
N ARG A 227 -15.32 -6.72 14.60
CA ARG A 227 -16.29 -6.44 13.53
C ARG A 227 -16.45 -4.96 13.17
N ASN A 228 -16.11 -4.06 14.10
CA ASN A 228 -16.20 -2.61 13.94
C ASN A 228 -14.84 -1.94 14.14
N ILE A 229 -13.77 -2.52 13.62
CA ILE A 229 -12.39 -2.00 13.83
C ILE A 229 -12.18 -0.57 13.31
N LEU A 230 -12.90 -0.14 12.28
CA LEU A 230 -12.78 1.21 11.72
C LEU A 230 -13.60 2.22 12.53
N GLU A 231 -14.88 1.91 12.75
CA GLU A 231 -15.89 2.85 13.26
C GLU A 231 -16.15 2.73 14.78
N GLY A 232 -15.67 1.67 15.44
CA GLY A 232 -15.99 1.37 16.84
C GLY A 232 -15.32 2.30 17.87
N GLU A 233 -15.88 2.34 19.09
CA GLU A 233 -15.42 3.20 20.20
C GLU A 233 -13.96 2.95 20.64
N GLN A 234 -13.46 1.74 20.37
CA GLN A 234 -12.06 1.34 20.59
C GLN A 234 -11.37 0.97 19.27
N GLY A 235 -11.90 1.46 18.15
CA GLY A 235 -11.40 1.23 16.80
C GLY A 235 -10.33 2.25 16.37
N MET A 236 -9.91 2.13 15.12
CA MET A 236 -8.89 2.97 14.51
C MET A 236 -9.28 4.45 14.52
N ALA A 237 -10.51 4.82 14.15
CA ALA A 237 -10.92 6.22 14.17
C ALA A 237 -10.82 6.83 15.57
N ALA A 238 -11.27 6.10 16.60
CA ALA A 238 -11.22 6.56 17.98
C ALA A 238 -9.79 6.72 18.51
N GLY A 239 -8.88 5.81 18.14
CA GLY A 239 -7.50 5.82 18.63
C GLY A 239 -6.51 6.63 17.79
N MET A 240 -6.79 6.83 16.50
CA MET A 240 -5.81 7.33 15.54
C MET A 240 -6.29 8.53 14.72
N SER A 241 -7.50 9.03 14.94
CA SER A 241 -8.04 10.22 14.26
C SER A 241 -8.87 11.10 15.22
N ARG A 242 -9.07 12.34 14.81
CA ARG A 242 -9.96 13.34 15.45
C ARG A 242 -10.95 13.95 14.45
N ASP A 243 -10.82 13.61 13.17
CA ASP A 243 -11.59 14.17 12.05
C ASP A 243 -12.04 13.07 11.08
N ALA A 244 -12.25 11.85 11.59
CA ALA A 244 -12.68 10.73 10.78
C ALA A 244 -14.11 10.92 10.24
N GLU A 245 -14.35 10.51 9.00
CA GLU A 245 -15.63 10.69 8.30
C GLU A 245 -16.16 9.35 7.74
N PRO A 246 -17.00 8.61 8.50
CA PRO A 246 -17.46 7.26 8.14
C PRO A 246 -18.08 7.14 6.74
N ALA A 247 -18.76 8.19 6.27
CA ALA A 247 -19.40 8.21 4.96
C ALA A 247 -18.43 7.96 3.79
N LEU A 248 -17.15 8.32 3.95
CA LEU A 248 -16.13 8.15 2.91
C LEU A 248 -15.80 6.67 2.63
N LEU A 249 -16.06 5.76 3.59
CA LEU A 249 -15.84 4.32 3.42
C LEU A 249 -16.71 3.74 2.29
N SER A 250 -17.98 4.16 2.18
CA SER A 250 -18.94 3.61 1.21
C SER A 250 -19.47 4.60 0.18
N ALA A 251 -18.97 5.84 0.17
CA ALA A 251 -19.40 6.87 -0.78
C ALA A 251 -19.18 6.44 -2.24
N ARG A 252 -20.25 6.32 -3.02
CA ARG A 252 -20.22 6.08 -4.48
C ARG A 252 -19.47 4.81 -4.89
N LEU A 253 -19.58 3.72 -4.12
CA LEU A 253 -19.03 2.41 -4.51
C LEU A 253 -19.53 1.99 -5.90
N GLY A 254 -18.63 1.44 -6.72
CA GLY A 254 -18.92 1.00 -8.10
C GLY A 254 -19.14 2.13 -9.14
N SER A 255 -19.14 3.40 -8.73
CA SER A 255 -19.29 4.54 -9.65
C SER A 255 -18.13 5.54 -9.58
N ARG A 256 -17.55 5.75 -8.40
CA ARG A 256 -16.23 6.39 -8.24
C ARG A 256 -15.19 5.30 -8.02
N TRP A 257 -14.16 5.29 -8.85
CA TRP A 257 -12.99 4.43 -8.70
C TRP A 257 -11.82 5.26 -8.17
N ALA A 258 -11.56 5.16 -6.88
CA ALA A 258 -10.55 5.92 -6.17
C ALA A 258 -9.13 5.65 -6.71
N LEU A 259 -8.88 4.44 -7.24
CA LEU A 259 -7.61 4.11 -7.90
C LEU A 259 -7.24 5.08 -9.04
N LEU A 260 -8.23 5.61 -9.78
CA LEU A 260 -7.98 6.54 -10.89
C LEU A 260 -7.46 7.91 -10.44
N GLU A 261 -7.59 8.22 -9.15
CA GLU A 261 -7.18 9.49 -8.56
C GLU A 261 -5.74 9.44 -8.02
N THR A 262 -5.09 8.28 -8.13
CA THR A 262 -3.68 8.08 -7.80
C THR A 262 -2.77 8.68 -8.87
N SER A 263 -1.65 9.26 -8.43
CA SER A 263 -0.71 9.96 -9.30
C SER A 263 0.70 9.39 -9.21
N PHE A 264 1.44 9.53 -10.32
CA PHE A 264 2.85 9.18 -10.42
C PHE A 264 3.75 10.32 -9.95
N LYS A 265 4.96 9.96 -9.50
CA LYS A 265 6.04 10.89 -9.19
C LYS A 265 7.04 10.91 -10.34
N PHE A 266 7.27 12.08 -10.91
CA PHE A 266 8.26 12.26 -11.97
C PHE A 266 9.68 12.47 -11.45
N HIS A 267 9.81 12.86 -10.18
CA HIS A 267 11.08 13.01 -9.47
C HIS A 267 11.16 12.02 -8.32
N ALA A 268 12.30 11.33 -8.20
CA ALA A 268 12.63 10.38 -7.13
C ALA A 268 12.92 11.11 -5.80
N SER A 269 11.89 11.72 -5.23
CA SER A 269 11.98 12.52 -4.00
C SER A 269 10.60 12.73 -3.35
N CYS A 270 10.61 13.25 -2.13
CA CYS A 270 9.38 13.67 -1.46
C CYS A 270 8.58 14.64 -2.34
N ARG A 271 7.28 14.37 -2.52
CA ARG A 271 6.40 15.14 -3.42
C ARG A 271 6.40 16.65 -3.18
N HIS A 272 6.58 17.08 -1.93
CA HIS A 272 6.63 18.50 -1.58
C HIS A 272 7.80 19.26 -2.26
N THR A 273 8.82 18.54 -2.76
CA THR A 273 9.96 19.13 -3.47
C THR A 273 9.73 19.26 -4.98
N HIS A 274 8.72 18.59 -5.54
CA HIS A 274 8.49 18.52 -6.99
C HIS A 274 8.23 19.89 -7.63
N PRO A 275 7.34 20.76 -7.09
CA PRO A 275 7.09 22.06 -7.70
C PRO A 275 8.35 22.94 -7.78
N ALA A 276 9.24 22.84 -6.79
CA ALA A 276 10.50 23.58 -6.79
C ALA A 276 11.48 23.03 -7.83
N ALA A 277 11.55 21.70 -7.98
CA ALA A 277 12.36 21.05 -9.01
C ALA A 277 11.86 21.40 -10.43
N ASP A 278 10.54 21.36 -10.65
CA ASP A 278 9.93 21.72 -11.92
C ASP A 278 10.18 23.17 -12.29
N ALA A 279 9.97 24.11 -11.34
CA ALA A 279 10.21 25.52 -11.57
C ALA A 279 11.69 25.82 -11.87
N LEU A 280 12.61 25.16 -11.17
CA LEU A 280 14.04 25.28 -11.44
C LEU A 280 14.37 24.78 -12.85
N LEU A 281 13.88 23.60 -13.22
CA LEU A 281 14.12 23.01 -14.54
C LEU A 281 13.56 23.89 -15.66
N GLU A 282 12.35 24.43 -15.50
CA GLU A 282 11.73 25.35 -16.46
C GLU A 282 12.58 26.60 -16.67
N VAL A 283 13.03 27.24 -15.57
CA VAL A 283 13.89 28.43 -15.65
C VAL A 283 15.23 28.09 -16.32
N MET A 284 15.86 26.98 -15.94
CA MET A 284 17.12 26.57 -16.54
C MET A 284 16.99 26.34 -18.05
N GLN A 285 15.92 25.66 -18.49
CA GLN A 285 15.67 25.41 -19.90
C GLN A 285 15.33 26.69 -20.68
N ARG A 286 14.47 27.55 -20.12
CA ARG A 286 14.03 28.79 -20.78
C ARG A 286 15.17 29.78 -20.96
N GLU A 287 16.04 29.89 -19.96
CA GLU A 287 17.14 30.86 -19.94
C GLU A 287 18.47 30.26 -20.44
N GLY A 288 18.51 28.96 -20.76
CA GLY A 288 19.74 28.27 -21.18
C GLY A 288 20.81 28.23 -20.10
N LEU A 289 20.40 28.08 -18.83
CA LEU A 289 21.31 28.04 -17.68
C LEU A 289 21.76 26.60 -17.39
N GLU A 290 23.06 26.43 -17.22
CA GLU A 290 23.68 25.23 -16.68
C GLU A 290 23.82 25.31 -15.16
N HIS A 291 23.96 24.15 -14.49
CA HIS A 291 24.06 24.10 -13.03
C HIS A 291 25.21 24.95 -12.45
N GLY A 292 26.31 25.10 -13.20
CA GLY A 292 27.48 25.89 -12.78
C GLY A 292 27.25 27.41 -12.80
N GLN A 293 26.14 27.87 -13.40
CA GLN A 293 25.78 29.28 -13.49
C GLN A 293 24.81 29.70 -12.36
N ILE A 294 24.39 28.76 -11.52
CA ILE A 294 23.57 29.02 -10.34
C ILE A 294 24.52 29.21 -9.15
N ALA A 295 24.54 30.42 -8.57
CA ALA A 295 25.34 30.68 -7.38
C ALA A 295 24.88 29.75 -6.24
N GLY A 296 25.82 29.03 -5.63
CA GLY A 296 25.55 28.23 -4.43
C GLY A 296 25.25 29.12 -3.23
N CYS A 297 24.41 28.61 -2.31
CA CYS A 297 24.23 29.19 -0.98
C CYS A 297 25.41 28.88 -0.07
#